data_AF-A0A6B2G320-F1
#
_entry.id   AF-A0A6B2G320-F1
#
_cell.length_a   1.000
_cell.length_b   1.000
_cell.length_c   1.000
_cell.angle_alpha   90.00
_cell.angle_beta   90.00
_cell.angle_gamma   90.00
#
_symmetry.space_group_name_H-M   'P 1'
#
loop_
_entity.id
_entity.type
_entity.pdbx_description
1 polymer ?
#
loop_
_entity_poly.entity_id
_entity_poly.type
_entity_poly.pdbx_seq_one_letter_code
_entity_poly.pdbx_strand_id
1 'polypeptide(L)'
;YRIETCEQIVGDDEWGHLQIDAVSLFLLVLCQIISSGINLIYTLDEVCFIQNLVFYIENAYCIPDYGMFERGDKTNHGLPELNASSIGMAKAALESMSDFNLFGAKGGSFSIVHVQPDNIIQCQAVIESMLPKESLSKEVGASLISIISFPAFAVENRSTISMTKEIIVNKLEGRYGLCRFLRDGHRTAVEDPTRLHYDMSELKIFENIECEWPMFFVYLMLDGIFSGNSNQATDYLNKLKKIAVVDGDGFYTIPELYFVPFEGVKGEYKEPMSQNRTHSSRTPHLWSQSLFILANLLYEGILTPADIDPLNRRLLKRVTPEFVTQILLVTQDNDSYDLLTDNNFKAHRSQGEKSISVLPAYFLNDIYEKVGECSKLGLSGRPTCDIGTVATSILYRTQDKFYAFNPQFMDTSHFYFTFDHQLLEDNFRNEMNYLRTNWKLEGRPTIVLSISSRLLQNNMDSVIGQFIKKLSTGHYYGIRVKLGTLTDFLSTSCITEWDFMSSLQISQMLGNMCMIVQKMSRRLSSVFQRSTNRLDNQNSCDREKRTKFDSQLRQSSHLMTRLSASIS
;
A
#
# COMPACT_ATOMS: atom_id res chain seq x y z
N TYR A 1 -11.21 20.98 -13.91
CA TYR A 1 -12.02 22.20 -13.71
C TYR A 1 -11.94 23.13 -14.91
N ARG A 2 -13.02 23.85 -15.23
CA ARG A 2 -12.95 24.95 -16.20
C ARG A 2 -11.94 25.98 -15.68
N ILE A 3 -10.99 26.39 -16.53
CA ILE A 3 -9.88 27.27 -16.11
C ILE A 3 -10.42 28.63 -15.61
N GLU A 4 -11.49 29.12 -16.21
CA GLU A 4 -12.05 30.44 -15.91
C GLU A 4 -12.97 30.45 -14.69
N THR A 5 -13.75 29.37 -14.49
CA THR A 5 -14.81 29.34 -13.47
C THR A 5 -14.51 28.43 -12.29
N CYS A 6 -13.45 27.61 -12.39
CA CYS A 6 -13.17 26.51 -11.46
C CYS A 6 -14.32 25.51 -11.30
N GLU A 7 -15.32 25.52 -12.18
CA GLU A 7 -16.44 24.59 -12.14
C GLU A 7 -16.02 23.20 -12.63
N GLN A 8 -16.82 22.21 -12.25
CA GLN A 8 -16.70 20.83 -12.71
C GLN A 8 -16.77 20.76 -14.24
N ILE A 9 -15.87 19.98 -14.86
CA ILE A 9 -15.84 19.81 -16.33
C ILE A 9 -16.85 18.74 -16.76
N VAL A 10 -17.02 17.69 -15.94
CA VAL A 10 -17.81 16.49 -16.20
C VAL A 10 -18.39 16.03 -14.87
N GLY A 11 -19.67 15.65 -14.82
CA GLY A 11 -20.35 15.19 -13.60
C GLY A 11 -19.67 13.99 -12.94
N ASP A 12 -19.96 13.73 -11.66
CA ASP A 12 -19.30 12.67 -10.87
C ASP A 12 -19.46 11.28 -11.49
N ASP A 13 -20.63 11.01 -12.10
CA ASP A 13 -20.95 9.75 -12.75
C ASP A 13 -20.58 9.70 -14.25
N GLU A 14 -20.05 10.79 -14.80
CA GLU A 14 -19.89 10.99 -16.25
C GLU A 14 -18.44 10.81 -16.73
N TRP A 15 -17.45 10.79 -15.82
CA TRP A 15 -16.02 10.65 -16.19
C TRP A 15 -15.64 9.21 -16.59
N GLY A 16 -16.27 8.21 -15.96
CA GLY A 16 -16.19 6.80 -16.38
C GLY A 16 -14.87 6.07 -16.09
N HIS A 17 -13.81 6.76 -15.60
CA HIS A 17 -12.50 6.15 -15.35
C HIS A 17 -12.05 6.28 -13.89
N LEU A 18 -11.63 5.16 -13.31
CA LEU A 18 -10.89 5.11 -12.04
C LEU A 18 -9.43 5.50 -12.28
N GLN A 19 -8.93 6.51 -11.56
CA GLN A 19 -7.54 6.99 -11.62
C GLN A 19 -6.95 7.10 -10.22
N ILE A 20 -6.20 6.08 -9.81
CA ILE A 20 -5.60 6.03 -8.47
C ILE A 20 -4.42 7.01 -8.37
N ASP A 21 -3.68 7.19 -9.46
CA ASP A 21 -2.56 8.12 -9.57
C ASP A 21 -2.97 9.56 -9.27
N ALA A 22 -4.14 10.01 -9.74
CA ALA A 22 -4.62 11.38 -9.55
C ALA A 22 -4.86 11.70 -8.07
N VAL A 23 -5.57 10.82 -7.35
CA VAL A 23 -5.82 10.98 -5.90
C VAL A 23 -4.51 10.88 -5.12
N SER A 24 -3.63 9.97 -5.54
CA SER A 24 -2.32 9.79 -4.91
C SER A 24 -1.43 11.03 -5.08
N LEU A 25 -1.39 11.63 -6.27
CA LEU A 25 -0.63 12.86 -6.52
C LEU A 25 -1.18 14.01 -5.69
N PHE A 26 -2.50 14.14 -5.56
CA PHE A 26 -3.13 15.13 -4.69
C PHE A 26 -2.67 14.98 -3.23
N LEU A 27 -2.70 13.77 -2.68
CA LEU A 27 -2.25 13.50 -1.31
C LEU A 27 -0.75 13.80 -1.15
N LEU A 28 0.09 13.36 -2.09
CA LEU A 28 1.53 13.63 -2.06
C LEU A 28 1.84 15.14 -2.05
N VAL A 29 1.20 15.90 -2.94
CA VAL A 29 1.39 17.35 -3.04
C VAL A 29 0.82 18.07 -1.82
N LEU A 30 -0.31 17.61 -1.27
CA LEU A 30 -0.88 18.13 -0.03
C LEU A 30 0.12 18.04 1.13
N CYS A 31 0.75 16.87 1.31
CA CYS A 31 1.81 16.70 2.31
C CYS A 31 2.96 17.69 2.07
N GLN A 32 3.45 17.81 0.83
CA GLN A 32 4.55 18.72 0.50
C GLN A 32 4.20 20.18 0.80
N ILE A 33 3.00 20.63 0.46
CA ILE A 33 2.54 22.01 0.73
C ILE A 33 2.48 22.27 2.25
N ILE A 34 1.91 21.35 3.02
CA ILE A 34 1.82 21.46 4.49
C ILE A 34 3.23 21.43 5.12
N SER A 35 4.12 20.56 4.66
CA SER A 35 5.52 20.51 5.10
C SER A 35 6.30 21.78 4.80
N SER A 36 5.96 22.50 3.71
CA SER A 36 6.52 23.81 3.39
C SER A 36 5.95 24.95 4.27
N GLY A 37 5.04 24.64 5.20
CA GLY A 37 4.52 25.58 6.19
C GLY A 37 3.19 26.26 5.82
N ILE A 38 2.53 25.82 4.76
CA ILE A 38 1.23 26.34 4.32
C ILE A 38 0.11 25.51 4.95
N ASN A 39 -0.76 26.14 5.73
CA ASN A 39 -1.91 25.46 6.31
C ASN A 39 -3.05 25.37 5.28
N LEU A 40 -3.53 24.16 5.02
CA LEU A 40 -4.66 23.90 4.11
C LEU A 40 -5.84 23.20 4.79
N ILE A 41 -5.58 22.41 5.83
CA ILE A 41 -6.60 21.68 6.60
C ILE A 41 -6.78 22.40 7.94
N TYR A 42 -8.02 22.66 8.32
CA TYR A 42 -8.37 23.48 9.49
C TYR A 42 -9.30 22.78 10.47
N THR A 43 -9.99 21.72 10.04
CA THR A 43 -11.00 21.01 10.83
C THR A 43 -10.73 19.51 10.90
N LEU A 44 -11.23 18.85 11.95
CA LEU A 44 -11.15 17.38 12.06
C LEU A 44 -12.04 16.68 11.02
N ASP A 45 -13.10 17.34 10.55
CA ASP A 45 -13.93 16.81 9.45
C ASP A 45 -13.10 16.68 8.16
N GLU A 46 -12.27 17.68 7.85
CA GLU A 46 -11.33 17.62 6.72
C GLU A 46 -10.23 16.57 6.94
N VAL A 47 -9.74 16.40 8.18
CA VAL A 47 -8.82 15.30 8.52
C VAL A 47 -9.46 13.95 8.22
N CYS A 48 -10.72 13.73 8.63
CA CYS A 48 -11.44 12.50 8.30
C CYS A 48 -11.59 12.31 6.79
N PHE A 49 -11.87 13.38 6.03
CA PHE A 49 -11.93 13.32 4.58
C PHE A 49 -10.61 12.85 3.96
N ILE A 50 -9.49 13.46 4.34
CA ILE A 50 -8.15 13.07 3.84
C ILE A 50 -7.80 11.64 4.25
N GLN A 51 -8.13 11.24 5.48
CA GLN A 51 -7.94 9.87 5.95
C GLN A 51 -8.72 8.84 5.12
N ASN A 52 -9.92 9.17 4.65
CA ASN A 52 -10.69 8.30 3.75
C ASN A 52 -10.08 8.24 2.35
N LEU A 53 -9.48 9.33 1.84
CA LEU A 53 -8.73 9.30 0.58
C LEU A 53 -7.48 8.41 0.68
N VAL A 54 -6.86 8.33 1.85
CA VAL A 54 -5.77 7.38 2.11
C VAL A 54 -6.26 5.93 2.05
N PHE A 55 -7.41 5.62 2.67
CA PHE A 55 -8.01 4.28 2.55
C PHE A 55 -8.44 3.95 1.13
N TYR A 56 -8.86 4.94 0.35
CA TYR A 56 -9.20 4.76 -1.06
C TYR A 56 -8.00 4.27 -1.88
N ILE A 57 -6.78 4.74 -1.60
CA ILE A 57 -5.56 4.35 -2.34
C ILE A 57 -4.79 3.18 -1.69
N GLU A 58 -5.17 2.70 -0.50
CA GLU A 58 -4.39 1.71 0.26
C GLU A 58 -4.21 0.39 -0.51
N ASN A 59 -5.19 0.01 -1.32
CA ASN A 59 -5.23 -1.24 -2.08
C ASN A 59 -4.79 -1.07 -3.55
N ALA A 60 -4.09 0.02 -3.87
CA ALA A 60 -3.62 0.30 -5.24
C ALA A 60 -2.84 -0.85 -5.88
N TYR A 61 -2.10 -1.63 -5.08
CA TYR A 61 -1.31 -2.78 -5.55
C TYR A 61 -2.13 -3.91 -6.19
N CYS A 62 -3.45 -3.97 -5.92
CA CYS A 62 -4.33 -5.03 -6.42
C CYS A 62 -5.61 -4.53 -7.10
N ILE A 63 -5.80 -3.21 -7.22
CA ILE A 63 -6.96 -2.61 -7.90
C ILE A 63 -6.51 -2.10 -9.28
N PRO A 64 -6.97 -2.73 -10.38
CA PRO A 64 -6.75 -2.22 -11.72
C PRO A 64 -7.40 -0.85 -11.92
N ASP A 65 -6.73 0.06 -12.62
CA ASP A 65 -7.24 1.40 -12.94
C ASP A 65 -7.03 1.75 -14.43
N TYR A 66 -7.33 2.98 -14.82
CA TYR A 66 -7.17 3.45 -16.19
C TYR A 66 -5.79 4.08 -16.48
N GLY A 67 -4.94 4.15 -15.46
CA GLY A 67 -3.65 4.83 -15.46
C GLY A 67 -3.72 6.33 -15.76
N MET A 68 -2.54 6.94 -15.74
CA MET A 68 -2.32 8.37 -16.03
C MET A 68 -2.86 8.85 -17.38
N PHE A 69 -3.00 7.94 -18.34
CA PHE A 69 -3.45 8.26 -19.70
C PHE A 69 -4.93 7.95 -19.96
N GLU A 70 -5.68 7.50 -18.96
CA GLU A 70 -7.13 7.26 -19.05
C GLU A 70 -7.50 6.24 -20.13
N ARG A 71 -6.66 5.21 -20.30
CA ARG A 71 -6.84 4.16 -21.32
C ARG A 71 -7.06 2.78 -20.74
N GLY A 72 -6.62 2.52 -19.50
CA GLY A 72 -6.61 1.19 -18.90
C GLY A 72 -5.62 0.29 -19.62
N ASP A 73 -6.11 -0.64 -20.42
CA ASP A 73 -5.32 -1.51 -21.27
C ASP A 73 -4.75 -0.79 -22.51
N LYS A 74 -3.84 -1.42 -23.25
CA LYS A 74 -3.18 -0.82 -24.43
C LYS A 74 -4.13 -0.70 -25.64
N THR A 75 -5.09 -1.62 -25.77
CA THR A 75 -6.07 -1.61 -26.86
C THR A 75 -7.18 -0.59 -26.62
N ASN A 76 -7.28 -0.02 -25.41
CA ASN A 76 -8.23 1.04 -25.07
C ASN A 76 -9.68 0.59 -25.37
N HIS A 77 -10.06 -0.59 -24.87
CA HIS A 77 -11.41 -1.13 -25.00
C HIS A 77 -12.24 -0.99 -23.71
N GLY A 78 -11.81 -0.12 -22.80
CA GLY A 78 -12.52 0.15 -21.54
C GLY A 78 -12.26 -0.89 -20.44
N LEU A 79 -11.14 -1.61 -20.50
CA LEU A 79 -10.74 -2.52 -19.42
C LEU A 79 -9.58 -1.91 -18.62
N PRO A 80 -9.68 -1.85 -17.29
CA PRO A 80 -8.60 -1.38 -16.45
C PRO A 80 -7.48 -2.43 -16.33
N GLU A 81 -6.26 -1.98 -16.03
CA GLU A 81 -5.11 -2.85 -15.76
C GLU A 81 -4.36 -2.36 -14.50
N LEU A 82 -3.49 -3.20 -13.94
CA LEU A 82 -2.54 -2.72 -12.95
C LEU A 82 -1.50 -1.85 -13.65
N ASN A 83 -1.53 -0.56 -13.38
CA ASN A 83 -0.58 0.42 -13.88
C ASN A 83 0.51 0.71 -12.85
N ALA A 84 1.76 0.41 -13.20
CA ALA A 84 2.91 0.63 -12.34
C ALA A 84 3.05 2.11 -11.97
N SER A 85 2.72 3.04 -12.87
CA SER A 85 2.72 4.48 -12.58
C SER A 85 1.71 4.85 -11.48
N SER A 86 0.51 4.28 -11.48
CA SER A 86 -0.49 4.48 -10.43
C SER A 86 -0.05 3.89 -9.10
N ILE A 87 0.46 2.65 -9.10
CA ILE A 87 0.94 1.98 -7.89
C ILE A 87 2.13 2.73 -7.29
N GLY A 88 3.06 3.21 -8.13
CA GLY A 88 4.20 4.02 -7.69
C GLY A 88 3.79 5.35 -7.07
N MET A 89 2.82 6.04 -7.67
CA MET A 89 2.29 7.28 -7.09
C MET A 89 1.57 7.02 -5.76
N ALA A 90 0.74 5.96 -5.69
CA ALA A 90 0.05 5.56 -4.47
C ALA A 90 1.02 5.20 -3.36
N LYS A 91 2.07 4.41 -3.65
CA LYS A 91 3.15 4.13 -2.71
C LYS A 91 3.75 5.42 -2.14
N ALA A 92 4.09 6.36 -3.02
CA ALA A 92 4.70 7.61 -2.59
C ALA A 92 3.77 8.46 -1.71
N ALA A 93 2.48 8.48 -2.03
CA ALA A 93 1.47 9.15 -1.24
C ALA A 93 1.31 8.49 0.14
N LEU A 94 1.17 7.16 0.19
CA LEU A 94 1.05 6.39 1.43
C LEU A 94 2.27 6.57 2.34
N GLU A 95 3.48 6.51 1.79
CA GLU A 95 4.72 6.77 2.54
C GLU A 95 4.79 8.20 3.09
N SER A 96 4.25 9.17 2.36
CA SER A 96 4.27 10.59 2.77
C SER A 96 3.19 10.91 3.80
N MET A 97 2.05 10.20 3.73
CA MET A 97 0.92 10.34 4.64
C MET A 97 1.11 9.56 5.96
N SER A 98 1.96 8.54 5.98
CA SER A 98 2.22 7.75 7.18
C SER A 98 2.70 8.63 8.33
N ASP A 99 1.93 8.65 9.41
CA ASP A 99 2.18 9.47 10.62
C ASP A 99 2.28 10.98 10.34
N PHE A 100 1.70 11.44 9.22
CA PHE A 100 1.75 12.84 8.82
C PHE A 100 0.70 13.68 9.56
N ASN A 101 1.11 14.83 10.08
CA ASN A 101 0.20 15.75 10.76
C ASN A 101 -0.37 16.80 9.79
N LEU A 102 -1.67 16.72 9.51
CA LEU A 102 -2.34 17.60 8.54
C LEU A 102 -2.48 19.05 9.00
N PHE A 103 -2.34 19.33 10.30
CA PHE A 103 -2.27 20.70 10.83
C PHE A 103 -0.82 21.23 10.91
N GLY A 104 0.13 20.51 10.29
CA GLY A 104 1.55 20.83 10.29
C GLY A 104 2.16 20.80 11.70
N ALA A 105 3.16 21.65 11.93
CA ALA A 105 3.92 21.67 13.18
C ALA A 105 3.10 22.01 14.44
N LYS A 106 1.88 22.51 14.30
CA LYS A 106 0.98 22.88 15.40
C LYS A 106 -0.08 21.82 15.72
N GLY A 107 -0.13 20.75 14.94
CA GLY A 107 -1.15 19.73 15.08
C GLY A 107 -0.99 18.87 16.32
N GLY A 108 -2.13 18.45 16.87
CA GLY A 108 -2.18 17.41 17.88
C GLY A 108 -2.21 16.02 17.25
N SER A 109 -2.37 14.99 18.07
CA SER A 109 -2.41 13.61 17.58
C SER A 109 -3.70 13.24 16.83
N PHE A 110 -4.80 13.96 17.05
CA PHE A 110 -6.05 13.77 16.32
C PHE A 110 -5.99 14.19 14.84
N SER A 111 -4.96 14.93 14.43
CA SER A 111 -4.74 15.34 13.03
C SER A 111 -3.65 14.54 12.32
N ILE A 112 -3.19 13.45 12.95
CA ILE A 112 -2.25 12.49 12.36
C ILE A 112 -3.01 11.53 11.45
N VAL A 113 -2.47 11.33 10.26
CA VAL A 113 -2.98 10.36 9.29
C VAL A 113 -2.35 8.99 9.56
N HIS A 114 -3.20 7.97 9.57
CA HIS A 114 -2.79 6.59 9.79
C HIS A 114 -2.78 5.79 8.50
N VAL A 115 -1.66 5.13 8.23
CA VAL A 115 -1.44 4.29 7.05
C VAL A 115 -1.00 2.91 7.52
N GLN A 116 -1.55 1.85 6.94
CA GLN A 116 -1.09 0.49 7.23
C GLN A 116 0.25 0.23 6.52
N PRO A 117 1.29 -0.20 7.25
CA PRO A 117 2.62 -0.40 6.68
C PRO A 117 2.67 -1.55 5.66
N ASP A 118 1.84 -2.58 5.85
CA ASP A 118 1.74 -3.71 4.94
C ASP A 118 1.34 -3.26 3.51
N ASN A 119 0.42 -2.30 3.38
CA ASN A 119 -0.02 -1.78 2.07
C ASN A 119 1.11 -1.10 1.29
N ILE A 120 1.98 -0.34 1.99
CA ILE A 120 3.18 0.27 1.38
C ILE A 120 4.13 -0.81 0.85
N ILE A 121 4.33 -1.87 1.65
CA ILE A 121 5.20 -2.99 1.28
C ILE A 121 4.65 -3.76 0.08
N GLN A 122 3.33 -4.00 0.03
CA GLN A 122 2.70 -4.64 -1.13
C GLN A 122 2.87 -3.81 -2.41
N CYS A 123 2.67 -2.48 -2.33
CA CYS A 123 2.93 -1.60 -3.46
C CYS A 123 4.39 -1.68 -3.92
N GLN A 124 5.35 -1.69 -2.98
CA GLN A 124 6.78 -1.82 -3.30
C GLN A 124 7.07 -3.15 -4.03
N ALA A 125 6.57 -4.27 -3.50
CA ALA A 125 6.80 -5.59 -4.07
C ALA A 125 6.25 -5.69 -5.51
N VAL A 126 5.05 -5.14 -5.75
CA VAL A 126 4.45 -5.12 -7.08
C VAL A 126 5.26 -4.25 -8.03
N ILE A 127 5.65 -3.03 -7.64
CA ILE A 127 6.47 -2.13 -8.48
C ILE A 127 7.82 -2.77 -8.85
N GLU A 128 8.52 -3.37 -7.88
CA GLU A 128 9.80 -4.04 -8.13
C GLU A 128 9.67 -5.22 -9.10
N SER A 129 8.53 -5.91 -9.09
CA SER A 129 8.24 -7.01 -10.01
C SER A 129 7.81 -6.55 -11.41
N MET A 130 7.15 -5.39 -11.51
CA MET A 130 6.60 -4.88 -12.76
C MET A 130 7.63 -4.12 -13.59
N LEU A 131 8.45 -3.27 -12.95
CA LEU A 131 9.39 -2.42 -13.68
C LEU A 131 10.39 -3.25 -14.50
N PRO A 132 10.66 -2.86 -15.75
CA PRO A 132 10.36 -1.57 -16.39
C PRO A 132 9.02 -1.51 -17.16
N LYS A 133 8.13 -2.49 -17.00
CA LYS A 133 6.82 -2.49 -17.67
C LYS A 133 5.85 -1.53 -16.98
N GLU A 134 5.00 -0.88 -17.77
CA GLU A 134 3.94 -0.03 -17.25
C GLU A 134 2.72 -0.85 -16.82
N SER A 135 2.33 -1.86 -17.61
CA SER A 135 1.20 -2.73 -17.29
C SER A 135 1.35 -4.09 -17.99
N LEU A 136 0.33 -4.95 -17.88
CA LEU A 136 0.31 -6.25 -18.58
C LEU A 136 0.45 -6.08 -20.10
N SER A 137 -0.29 -5.12 -20.67
CA SER A 137 -0.31 -4.86 -22.11
C SER A 137 0.71 -3.80 -22.57
N LYS A 138 1.18 -2.92 -21.68
CA LYS A 138 2.13 -1.84 -21.99
C LYS A 138 3.55 -2.21 -21.57
N GLU A 139 4.40 -2.45 -22.57
CA GLU A 139 5.77 -2.92 -22.39
C GLU A 139 6.67 -1.90 -21.69
N VAL A 140 6.39 -0.61 -21.88
CA VAL A 140 7.00 0.54 -21.23
C VAL A 140 6.07 1.75 -21.39
N GLY A 141 6.05 2.66 -20.42
CA GLY A 141 5.32 3.93 -20.49
C GLY A 141 6.19 5.09 -20.04
N ALA A 142 6.04 6.26 -20.66
CA ALA A 142 6.74 7.47 -20.25
C ALA A 142 6.26 7.99 -18.87
N SER A 143 5.04 7.60 -18.49
CA SER A 143 4.46 7.76 -17.15
C SER A 143 5.37 7.29 -16.02
N LEU A 144 6.18 6.25 -16.26
CA LEU A 144 7.10 5.69 -15.29
C LEU A 144 8.16 6.69 -14.80
N ILE A 145 8.48 7.73 -15.58
CA ILE A 145 9.42 8.78 -15.14
C ILE A 145 8.93 9.46 -13.86
N SER A 146 7.60 9.65 -13.73
CA SER A 146 6.98 10.29 -12.58
C SER A 146 7.15 9.53 -11.26
N ILE A 147 7.43 8.22 -11.34
CA ILE A 147 7.60 7.36 -10.17
C ILE A 147 9.06 7.01 -9.86
N ILE A 148 9.92 6.92 -10.86
CA ILE A 148 11.37 6.68 -10.65
C ILE A 148 12.11 7.97 -10.29
N SER A 149 11.50 9.13 -10.57
CA SER A 149 12.04 10.46 -10.34
C SER A 149 10.96 11.38 -9.75
N PHE A 150 11.08 12.69 -9.98
CA PHE A 150 10.08 13.66 -9.54
C PHE A 150 8.71 13.41 -10.21
N PRO A 151 7.59 13.45 -9.46
CA PRO A 151 7.48 13.87 -8.06
C PRO A 151 7.54 12.74 -7.02
N ALA A 152 7.33 11.47 -7.41
CA ALA A 152 7.02 10.44 -6.44
C ALA A 152 8.26 9.88 -5.72
N PHE A 153 9.38 9.74 -6.46
CA PHE A 153 10.59 9.04 -6.00
C PHE A 153 10.25 7.70 -5.32
N ALA A 154 9.36 6.91 -5.92
CA ALA A 154 8.77 5.72 -5.31
C ALA A 154 9.72 4.51 -5.33
N VAL A 155 10.71 4.49 -6.23
CA VAL A 155 11.61 3.35 -6.43
C VAL A 155 12.94 3.59 -5.73
N GLU A 156 13.35 2.67 -4.86
CA GLU A 156 14.58 2.80 -4.07
C GLU A 156 15.82 2.23 -4.80
N ASN A 157 15.64 1.15 -5.57
CA ASN A 157 16.76 0.46 -6.21
C ASN A 157 17.31 1.26 -7.40
N ARG A 158 18.55 1.76 -7.26
CA ARG A 158 19.24 2.57 -8.27
C ARG A 158 19.49 1.83 -9.58
N SER A 159 19.69 0.50 -9.57
CA SER A 159 19.87 -0.26 -10.81
C SER A 159 18.55 -0.34 -11.59
N THR A 160 17.44 -0.61 -10.90
CA THR A 160 16.09 -0.62 -11.48
C THR A 160 15.72 0.75 -12.05
N ILE A 161 15.98 1.84 -11.32
CA ILE A 161 15.75 3.22 -11.79
C ILE A 161 16.53 3.49 -13.09
N SER A 162 17.82 3.18 -13.10
CA SER A 162 18.70 3.45 -14.24
C SER A 162 18.28 2.63 -15.47
N MET A 163 18.02 1.34 -15.29
CA MET A 163 17.55 0.43 -16.33
C MET A 163 16.19 0.88 -16.89
N THR A 164 15.24 1.25 -16.02
CA THR A 164 13.91 1.72 -16.44
C THR A 164 14.03 3.00 -17.26
N LYS A 165 14.83 3.97 -16.80
CA LYS A 165 15.08 5.22 -17.53
C LYS A 165 15.70 4.98 -18.90
N GLU A 166 16.71 4.13 -18.98
CA GLU A 166 17.36 3.77 -20.24
C GLU A 166 16.36 3.16 -21.23
N ILE A 167 15.50 2.25 -20.78
CA ILE A 167 14.47 1.64 -21.65
C ILE A 167 13.43 2.67 -22.12
N ILE A 168 13.01 3.58 -21.26
CA ILE A 168 12.09 4.67 -21.62
C ILE A 168 12.72 5.55 -22.70
N VAL A 169 13.93 6.04 -22.48
CA VAL A 169 14.64 6.91 -23.42
C VAL A 169 14.87 6.18 -24.74
N ASN A 170 15.41 4.96 -24.72
CA ASN A 170 15.73 4.21 -25.93
C ASN A 170 14.51 3.84 -26.78
N LYS A 171 13.34 3.65 -26.17
CA LYS A 171 12.14 3.19 -26.89
C LYS A 171 11.15 4.31 -27.22
N LEU A 172 11.08 5.35 -26.40
CA LEU A 172 10.01 6.35 -26.48
C LEU A 172 10.49 7.75 -26.87
N GLU A 173 11.80 8.04 -26.78
CA GLU A 173 12.32 9.37 -27.14
C GLU A 173 12.28 9.61 -28.66
N GLY A 174 11.63 10.71 -29.06
CA GLY A 174 11.61 11.24 -30.41
C GLY A 174 12.30 12.61 -30.50
N ARG A 175 12.03 13.35 -31.57
CA ARG A 175 12.69 14.65 -31.84
C ARG A 175 12.05 15.82 -31.09
N TYR A 176 10.79 15.68 -30.71
CA TYR A 176 9.93 16.71 -30.11
C TYR A 176 9.43 16.33 -28.71
N GLY A 177 9.67 15.12 -28.23
CA GLY A 177 9.24 14.65 -26.92
C GLY A 177 9.35 13.14 -26.80
N LEU A 178 8.64 12.56 -25.83
CA LEU A 178 8.48 11.10 -25.75
C LEU A 178 7.07 10.71 -26.14
N CYS A 179 6.91 9.57 -26.80
CA CYS A 179 5.60 8.93 -26.94
C CYS A 179 5.11 8.44 -25.57
N ARG A 180 3.80 8.43 -25.32
CA ARG A 180 3.24 7.99 -24.03
C ARG A 180 3.56 6.52 -23.75
N PHE A 181 3.32 5.68 -24.75
CA PHE A 181 3.72 4.28 -24.85
C PHE A 181 3.71 3.87 -26.33
N LEU A 182 4.31 2.73 -26.66
CA LEU A 182 4.38 2.26 -28.05
C LEU A 182 2.99 1.92 -28.60
N ARG A 183 2.76 2.20 -29.88
CA ARG A 183 1.49 1.95 -30.61
C ARG A 183 0.29 2.69 -30.04
N ASP A 184 0.53 3.87 -29.46
CA ASP A 184 -0.52 4.74 -28.98
C ASP A 184 -1.10 5.58 -30.13
N GLY A 185 -2.39 5.37 -30.42
CA GLY A 185 -3.11 6.08 -31.48
C GLY A 185 -3.57 7.49 -31.14
N HIS A 186 -3.48 7.91 -29.87
CA HIS A 186 -4.12 9.14 -29.44
C HIS A 186 -3.61 10.38 -30.17
N ARG A 187 -4.56 11.11 -30.78
CA ARG A 187 -4.38 12.31 -31.59
C ARG A 187 -3.47 12.12 -32.79
N THR A 188 -3.20 10.88 -33.20
CA THR A 188 -2.51 10.63 -34.47
C THR A 188 -3.42 11.02 -35.63
N ALA A 189 -2.84 11.38 -36.78
CA ALA A 189 -3.62 11.83 -37.94
C ALA A 189 -4.55 10.75 -38.54
N VAL A 190 -4.42 9.50 -38.11
CA VAL A 190 -5.21 8.35 -38.58
C VAL A 190 -6.15 7.80 -37.49
N GLU A 191 -6.14 8.36 -36.28
CA GLU A 191 -7.12 8.01 -35.24
C GLU A 191 -8.49 8.54 -35.64
N ASP A 192 -9.53 7.73 -35.42
CA ASP A 192 -10.91 8.18 -35.54
C ASP A 192 -11.31 8.98 -34.28
N PRO A 193 -11.51 10.30 -34.37
CA PRO A 193 -11.80 11.13 -33.21
C PRO A 193 -13.25 10.96 -32.69
N THR A 194 -14.10 10.22 -33.41
CA THR A 194 -15.52 10.04 -33.05
C THR A 194 -15.76 8.85 -32.12
N ARG A 195 -14.76 7.96 -31.96
CA ARG A 195 -14.85 6.76 -31.15
C ARG A 195 -13.97 6.85 -29.92
N LEU A 196 -14.49 6.36 -28.79
CA LEU A 196 -13.71 6.27 -27.55
C LEU A 196 -12.71 5.10 -27.58
N HIS A 197 -13.11 3.97 -28.16
CA HIS A 197 -12.36 2.71 -28.15
C HIS A 197 -11.80 2.36 -29.53
N TYR A 198 -10.63 1.72 -29.55
CA TYR A 198 -10.01 1.25 -30.78
C TYR A 198 -10.59 -0.11 -31.21
N ASP A 199 -10.53 -0.40 -32.51
CA ASP A 199 -10.67 -1.76 -33.03
C ASP A 199 -9.38 -2.56 -32.79
N MET A 200 -9.54 -3.88 -32.63
CA MET A 200 -8.45 -4.81 -32.30
C MET A 200 -7.25 -4.76 -33.27
N SER A 201 -7.45 -4.33 -34.52
CA SER A 201 -6.40 -4.24 -35.54
C SER A 201 -5.68 -2.88 -35.61
N GLU A 202 -6.17 -1.84 -34.91
CA GLU A 202 -5.69 -0.47 -35.11
C GLU A 202 -4.31 -0.22 -34.49
N LEU A 203 -3.92 -0.95 -33.45
CA LEU A 203 -2.62 -0.75 -32.80
C LEU A 203 -1.43 -0.86 -33.76
N LYS A 204 -1.52 -1.72 -34.78
CA LYS A 204 -0.45 -1.85 -35.78
C LYS A 204 -0.38 -0.64 -36.71
N ILE A 205 -1.50 0.04 -36.92
CA ILE A 205 -1.59 1.26 -37.73
C ILE A 205 -0.84 2.39 -37.02
N PHE A 206 -0.95 2.52 -35.70
CA PHE A 206 -0.32 3.61 -34.95
C PHE A 206 1.19 3.48 -34.77
N GLU A 207 1.78 2.35 -35.16
CA GLU A 207 3.21 2.09 -34.96
C GLU A 207 4.09 3.08 -35.73
N ASN A 208 5.05 3.69 -35.04
CA ASN A 208 6.00 4.70 -35.51
C ASN A 208 5.42 6.09 -35.82
N ILE A 209 4.11 6.29 -35.70
CA ILE A 209 3.45 7.59 -35.91
C ILE A 209 2.87 8.17 -34.62
N GLU A 210 3.14 7.52 -33.48
CA GLU A 210 2.63 7.93 -32.16
C GLU A 210 2.99 9.39 -31.88
N CYS A 211 2.09 10.12 -31.23
CA CYS A 211 2.34 11.53 -30.89
C CYS A 211 3.48 11.67 -29.86
N GLU A 212 4.33 12.66 -30.06
CA GLU A 212 5.45 12.96 -29.16
C GLU A 212 5.04 14.07 -28.18
N TRP A 213 5.27 13.85 -26.88
CA TRP A 213 4.84 14.74 -25.81
C TRP A 213 6.05 15.47 -25.20
N PRO A 214 6.19 16.80 -25.41
CA PRO A 214 7.29 17.59 -24.87
C PRO A 214 7.38 17.57 -23.34
N MET A 215 6.26 17.31 -22.67
CA MET A 215 6.17 17.19 -21.22
C MET A 215 7.25 16.26 -20.64
N PHE A 216 7.55 15.16 -21.34
CA PHE A 216 8.52 14.19 -20.85
C PHE A 216 9.98 14.65 -21.02
N PHE A 217 10.27 15.57 -21.94
CA PHE A 217 11.57 16.27 -21.92
C PHE A 217 11.72 17.13 -20.66
N VAL A 218 10.62 17.75 -20.20
CA VAL A 218 10.63 18.50 -18.94
C VAL A 218 10.86 17.57 -17.75
N TYR A 219 10.20 16.41 -17.72
CA TYR A 219 10.47 15.39 -16.70
C TYR A 219 11.92 14.90 -16.71
N LEU A 220 12.53 14.69 -17.88
CA LEU A 220 13.93 14.27 -18.01
C LEU A 220 14.91 15.40 -17.65
N MET A 221 14.53 16.66 -17.89
CA MET A 221 15.27 17.83 -17.39
C MET A 221 15.24 17.86 -15.86
N LEU A 222 14.07 17.70 -15.24
CA LEU A 222 13.91 17.62 -13.79
C LEU A 222 14.69 16.45 -13.20
N ASP A 223 14.65 15.27 -13.82
CA ASP A 223 15.47 14.12 -13.43
C ASP A 223 16.96 14.45 -13.41
N GLY A 224 17.44 15.18 -14.42
CA GLY A 224 18.82 15.65 -14.48
C GLY A 224 19.17 16.57 -13.31
N ILE A 225 18.28 17.50 -12.98
CA ILE A 225 18.45 18.42 -11.84
C ILE A 225 18.48 17.66 -10.52
N PHE A 226 17.48 16.81 -10.25
CA PHE A 226 17.36 16.07 -8.98
C PHE A 226 18.48 15.02 -8.79
N SER A 227 19.04 14.49 -9.87
CA SER A 227 20.19 13.56 -9.83
C SER A 227 21.55 14.26 -9.80
N GLY A 228 21.60 15.59 -9.95
CA GLY A 228 22.85 16.35 -10.05
C GLY A 228 23.57 16.21 -11.39
N ASN A 229 22.90 15.68 -12.43
CA ASN A 229 23.42 15.58 -13.77
C ASN A 229 23.12 16.85 -14.59
N SER A 230 23.98 17.85 -14.45
CA SER A 230 23.87 19.15 -15.13
C SER A 230 23.89 19.04 -16.66
N ASN A 231 24.60 18.05 -17.20
CA ASN A 231 24.69 17.82 -18.65
C ASN A 231 23.32 17.40 -19.19
N GLN A 232 22.69 16.40 -18.56
CA GLN A 232 21.34 15.95 -18.92
C GLN A 232 20.33 17.10 -18.86
N ALA A 233 20.34 17.89 -17.77
CA ALA A 233 19.43 19.03 -17.62
C ALA A 233 19.61 20.06 -18.74
N THR A 234 20.86 20.38 -19.10
CA THR A 234 21.18 21.33 -20.16
C THR A 234 20.80 20.81 -21.55
N ASP A 235 21.01 19.52 -21.81
CA ASP A 235 20.64 18.89 -23.08
C ASP A 235 19.13 18.94 -23.32
N TYR A 236 18.32 18.58 -22.32
CA TYR A 236 16.86 18.65 -22.44
C TYR A 236 16.34 20.09 -22.47
N LEU A 237 16.96 21.03 -21.74
CA LEU A 237 16.62 22.44 -21.88
C LEU A 237 16.86 22.95 -23.31
N ASN A 238 17.97 22.57 -23.94
CA ASN A 238 18.26 22.94 -25.32
C ASN A 238 17.30 22.29 -26.32
N LYS A 239 16.86 21.05 -26.08
CA LYS A 239 15.81 20.39 -26.87
C LYS A 239 14.48 21.13 -26.72
N LEU A 240 14.09 21.48 -25.49
CA LEU A 240 12.86 22.22 -25.18
C LEU A 240 12.84 23.60 -25.85
N LYS A 241 13.95 24.35 -25.81
CA LYS A 241 14.06 25.67 -26.47
C LYS A 241 13.85 25.62 -27.98
N LYS A 242 14.19 24.50 -28.64
CA LYS A 242 13.99 24.34 -30.09
C LYS A 242 12.55 24.06 -30.48
N ILE A 243 11.76 23.50 -29.56
CA ILE A 243 10.38 23.09 -29.84
C ILE A 243 9.36 24.06 -29.24
N ALA A 244 9.69 24.74 -28.14
CA ALA A 244 8.79 25.69 -27.49
C ALA A 244 8.23 26.74 -28.48
N VAL A 245 6.94 27.01 -28.36
CA VAL A 245 6.21 27.96 -29.20
C VAL A 245 6.19 29.30 -28.50
N VAL A 246 6.48 30.38 -29.23
CA VAL A 246 6.42 31.73 -28.67
C VAL A 246 4.98 32.24 -28.80
N ASP A 247 4.38 32.67 -27.69
CA ASP A 247 3.04 33.26 -27.70
C ASP A 247 3.05 34.71 -28.20
N GLY A 248 1.86 35.34 -28.25
CA GLY A 248 1.70 36.72 -28.72
C GLY A 248 2.43 37.77 -27.87
N ASP A 249 2.76 37.44 -26.62
CA ASP A 249 3.45 38.31 -25.67
C ASP A 249 4.97 38.02 -25.61
N GLY A 250 5.45 37.05 -26.38
CA GLY A 250 6.87 36.70 -26.46
C GLY A 250 7.34 35.64 -25.47
N PHE A 251 6.43 35.00 -24.72
CA PHE A 251 6.77 33.94 -23.76
C PHE A 251 6.84 32.57 -24.42
N TYR A 252 7.76 31.74 -23.93
CA TYR A 252 7.87 30.34 -24.34
C TYR A 252 6.75 29.50 -23.73
N THR A 253 5.99 28.86 -24.61
CA THR A 253 4.88 27.96 -24.28
C THR A 253 5.16 26.55 -24.77
N ILE A 254 4.82 25.57 -23.94
CA ILE A 254 4.97 24.16 -24.28
C ILE A 254 3.62 23.61 -24.77
N PRO A 255 3.53 23.09 -26.01
CA PRO A 255 2.32 22.46 -26.50
C PRO A 255 2.07 21.11 -25.82
N GLU A 256 0.84 20.61 -25.91
CA GLU A 256 0.47 19.29 -25.39
C GLU A 256 1.26 18.18 -26.09
N LEU A 257 1.26 18.17 -27.42
CA LEU A 257 1.89 17.13 -28.24
C LEU A 257 2.29 17.63 -29.63
N TYR A 258 3.14 16.83 -30.29
CA TYR A 258 3.53 16.93 -31.69
C TYR A 258 3.11 15.67 -32.46
N PHE A 259 2.36 15.86 -33.55
CA PHE A 259 1.85 14.77 -34.39
C PHE A 259 2.40 14.85 -35.81
N VAL A 260 2.46 13.70 -36.50
CA VAL A 260 2.81 13.63 -37.92
C VAL A 260 1.59 14.07 -38.74
N PRO A 261 1.69 15.09 -39.61
CA PRO A 261 0.59 15.49 -40.49
C PRO A 261 0.16 14.34 -41.41
N PHE A 262 -1.13 14.30 -41.78
CA PHE A 262 -1.70 13.20 -42.58
C PHE A 262 -0.91 12.92 -43.88
N GLU A 263 -0.43 13.96 -44.54
CA GLU A 263 0.37 13.86 -45.77
C GLU A 263 1.72 13.15 -45.55
N GLY A 264 2.31 13.29 -44.36
CA GLY A 264 3.59 12.70 -43.98
C GLY A 264 3.49 11.25 -43.50
N VAL A 265 2.31 10.78 -43.09
CA VAL A 265 2.13 9.44 -42.47
C VAL A 265 2.73 8.32 -43.32
N LYS A 266 2.53 8.34 -44.65
CA LYS A 266 3.10 7.32 -45.55
C LYS A 266 4.64 7.35 -45.61
N GLY A 267 5.24 8.53 -45.43
CA GLY A 267 6.69 8.69 -45.36
C GLY A 267 7.24 8.15 -44.05
N GLU A 268 6.58 8.47 -42.93
CA GLU A 268 6.97 8.02 -41.59
C GLU A 268 6.94 6.48 -41.46
N TYR A 269 5.96 5.81 -42.07
CA TYR A 269 5.94 4.33 -42.10
C TYR A 269 7.09 3.69 -42.87
N LYS A 270 7.64 4.38 -43.89
CA LYS A 270 8.76 3.86 -44.69
C LYS A 270 10.08 4.04 -43.98
N GLU A 271 10.25 5.21 -43.36
CA GLU A 271 11.46 5.59 -42.64
C GLU A 271 11.05 6.34 -41.35
N PRO A 272 11.01 5.63 -40.21
CA PRO A 272 10.64 6.23 -38.92
C PRO A 272 11.51 7.44 -38.58
N MET A 273 10.92 8.44 -37.93
CA MET A 273 11.53 9.72 -37.54
C MET A 273 11.94 10.64 -38.72
N SER A 274 11.50 10.35 -39.94
CA SER A 274 11.86 11.14 -41.13
C SER A 274 11.02 12.42 -41.29
N GLN A 275 9.75 12.41 -40.86
CA GLN A 275 8.82 13.50 -41.11
C GLN A 275 8.83 14.55 -40.00
N ASN A 276 8.72 15.82 -40.38
CA ASN A 276 8.54 16.90 -39.41
C ASN A 276 7.12 16.84 -38.80
N ARG A 277 7.04 17.10 -37.51
CA ARG A 277 5.79 17.08 -36.75
C ARG A 277 5.26 18.49 -36.53
N THR A 278 3.95 18.60 -36.43
CA THR A 278 3.24 19.84 -36.12
C THR A 278 2.70 19.78 -34.69
N HIS A 279 2.76 20.89 -33.97
CA HIS A 279 2.23 20.96 -32.60
C HIS A 279 0.70 21.01 -32.60
N SER A 280 0.09 20.55 -31.51
CA SER A 280 -1.36 20.68 -31.31
C SER A 280 -1.78 22.13 -31.05
N SER A 281 -3.08 22.42 -31.20
CA SER A 281 -3.66 23.72 -30.89
C SER A 281 -3.72 24.01 -29.39
N ARG A 282 -3.61 22.99 -28.53
CA ARG A 282 -3.62 23.12 -27.07
C ARG A 282 -2.25 23.61 -26.56
N THR A 283 -2.03 24.91 -26.70
CA THR A 283 -0.78 25.59 -26.37
C THR A 283 -1.10 26.92 -25.67
N PRO A 284 -0.68 27.13 -24.39
CA PRO A 284 0.11 26.21 -23.57
C PRO A 284 -0.72 25.02 -23.05
N HIS A 285 -0.07 23.87 -22.90
CA HIS A 285 -0.59 22.76 -22.12
C HIS A 285 -0.24 22.96 -20.64
N LEU A 286 -1.25 23.16 -19.77
CA LEU A 286 -1.05 23.57 -18.37
C LEU A 286 -0.09 22.67 -17.59
N TRP A 287 -0.18 21.35 -17.75
CA TRP A 287 0.72 20.43 -17.05
C TRP A 287 2.16 20.59 -17.53
N SER A 288 2.39 20.55 -18.85
CA SER A 288 3.71 20.77 -19.44
C SER A 288 4.30 22.13 -19.04
N GLN A 289 3.48 23.18 -19.09
CA GLN A 289 3.90 24.55 -18.79
C GLN A 289 4.27 24.71 -17.31
N SER A 290 3.48 24.14 -16.41
CA SER A 290 3.74 24.22 -14.96
C SER A 290 5.07 23.55 -14.60
N LEU A 291 5.32 22.36 -15.15
CA LEU A 291 6.60 21.66 -14.96
C LEU A 291 7.76 22.42 -15.63
N PHE A 292 7.53 23.06 -16.77
CA PHE A 292 8.57 23.79 -17.48
C PHE A 292 9.01 25.02 -16.69
N ILE A 293 8.07 25.77 -16.13
CA ILE A 293 8.36 26.90 -15.23
C ILE A 293 9.16 26.40 -14.02
N LEU A 294 8.68 25.33 -13.36
CA LEU A 294 9.36 24.71 -12.22
C LEU A 294 10.81 24.30 -12.56
N ALA A 295 11.01 23.63 -13.69
CA ALA A 295 12.31 23.17 -14.12
C ALA A 295 13.29 24.33 -14.40
N ASN A 296 12.82 25.42 -15.00
CA ASN A 296 13.65 26.60 -15.22
C ASN A 296 14.03 27.30 -13.91
N LEU A 297 13.08 27.46 -12.98
CA LEU A 297 13.37 28.05 -11.66
C LEU A 297 14.42 27.24 -10.88
N LEU A 298 14.37 25.92 -10.97
CA LEU A 298 15.38 25.04 -10.38
C LEU A 298 16.72 25.10 -11.14
N TYR A 299 16.69 25.13 -12.47
CA TYR A 299 17.90 25.20 -13.29
C TYR A 299 18.68 26.51 -13.10
N GLU A 300 17.96 27.63 -12.96
CA GLU A 300 18.54 28.95 -12.69
C GLU A 300 18.97 29.14 -11.22
N GLY A 301 18.66 28.17 -10.34
CA GLY A 301 19.00 28.23 -8.92
C GLY A 301 18.16 29.22 -8.11
N ILE A 302 17.03 29.68 -8.66
CA ILE A 302 16.04 30.48 -7.92
C ILE A 302 15.36 29.60 -6.87
N LEU A 303 15.11 28.34 -7.21
CA LEU A 303 14.66 27.29 -6.30
C LEU A 303 15.75 26.24 -6.15
N THR A 304 15.76 25.59 -4.99
CA THR A 304 16.56 24.39 -4.72
C THR A 304 15.66 23.15 -4.73
N PRO A 305 16.21 21.94 -4.98
CA PRO A 305 15.45 20.70 -4.85
C PRO A 305 14.76 20.51 -3.50
N ALA A 306 15.30 21.10 -2.41
CA ALA A 306 14.71 21.00 -1.08
C ALA A 306 13.42 21.83 -0.93
N ASP A 307 13.25 22.89 -1.72
CA ASP A 307 12.05 23.75 -1.67
C ASP A 307 10.81 23.04 -2.24
N ILE A 308 11.04 22.05 -3.11
CA ILE A 308 10.00 21.31 -3.86
C ILE A 308 9.82 19.87 -3.34
N ASP A 309 10.84 19.32 -2.69
CA ASP A 309 10.81 18.02 -2.00
C ASP A 309 11.15 18.21 -0.50
N PRO A 310 10.28 18.88 0.28
CA PRO A 310 10.52 19.14 1.71
C PRO A 310 10.53 17.85 2.56
N LEU A 311 9.90 16.79 2.06
CA LEU A 311 9.90 15.45 2.65
C LEU A 311 11.20 14.66 2.38
N ASN A 312 12.10 15.20 1.56
CA ASN A 312 13.36 14.59 1.15
C ASN A 312 13.21 13.18 0.56
N ARG A 313 12.13 12.93 -0.19
CA ARG A 313 11.85 11.65 -0.84
C ARG A 313 12.92 11.27 -1.86
N ARG A 314 13.62 12.22 -2.47
CA ARG A 314 14.73 11.91 -3.38
C ARG A 314 15.93 11.24 -2.68
N LEU A 315 16.06 11.43 -1.37
CA LEU A 315 17.22 11.04 -0.57
C LEU A 315 17.07 9.67 0.10
N LEU A 316 16.05 8.87 -0.22
CA LEU A 316 15.69 7.56 0.36
C LEU A 316 16.88 6.62 0.62
N LYS A 317 17.61 6.90 1.71
CA LYS A 317 18.69 6.08 2.27
C LYS A 317 18.34 5.90 3.73
N ARG A 318 17.48 4.92 4.01
CA ARG A 318 17.35 4.41 5.37
C ARG A 318 18.53 3.48 5.60
N VAL A 319 19.41 3.85 6.53
CA VAL A 319 20.38 2.89 7.07
C VAL A 319 19.55 1.80 7.72
N THR A 320 19.52 0.61 7.14
CA THR A 320 18.88 -0.53 7.79
C THR A 320 19.69 -0.84 9.05
N PRO A 321 19.18 -0.59 10.26
CA PRO A 321 19.85 -1.05 11.45
C PRO A 321 19.94 -2.58 11.41
N GLU A 322 20.79 -3.16 12.26
CA GLU A 322 20.85 -4.60 12.37
C GLU A 322 19.47 -5.18 12.73
N PHE A 323 18.91 -5.97 11.81
CA PHE A 323 17.60 -6.57 11.93
C PHE A 323 17.62 -7.66 13.01
N VAL A 324 16.86 -7.44 14.09
CA VAL A 324 16.70 -8.40 15.19
C VAL A 324 15.21 -8.48 15.52
N THR A 325 14.64 -9.68 15.43
CA THR A 325 13.25 -9.89 15.83
C THR A 325 13.15 -10.18 17.32
N GLN A 326 12.25 -9.49 17.99
CA GLN A 326 11.93 -9.67 19.39
C GLN A 326 10.75 -10.64 19.51
N ILE A 327 10.83 -11.61 20.42
CA ILE A 327 9.78 -12.61 20.61
C ILE A 327 9.30 -12.56 22.05
N LEU A 328 8.00 -12.31 22.21
CA LEU A 328 7.29 -12.37 23.47
C LEU A 328 6.52 -13.70 23.54
N LEU A 329 6.81 -14.50 24.55
CA LEU A 329 6.03 -15.71 24.84
C LEU A 329 4.88 -15.34 25.78
N VAL A 330 3.66 -15.62 25.38
CA VAL A 330 2.45 -15.33 26.16
C VAL A 330 1.67 -16.62 26.33
N THR A 331 1.35 -16.99 27.56
CA THR A 331 0.64 -18.24 27.85
C THR A 331 -0.86 -18.02 27.97
N GLN A 332 -1.63 -18.95 27.42
CA GLN A 332 -3.10 -18.96 27.50
C GLN A 332 -3.63 -19.71 28.73
N ASP A 333 -2.82 -20.57 29.34
CA ASP A 333 -3.18 -21.37 30.51
C ASP A 333 -2.02 -21.41 31.52
N ASN A 334 -2.35 -21.73 32.78
CA ASN A 334 -1.36 -21.80 33.86
C ASN A 334 -0.38 -22.97 33.65
N ASP A 335 -0.85 -24.10 33.11
CA ASP A 335 -0.02 -25.29 32.89
C ASP A 335 1.15 -24.99 31.93
N SER A 336 0.90 -24.28 30.83
CA SER A 336 1.95 -23.84 29.90
C SER A 336 2.85 -22.76 30.49
N TYR A 337 2.33 -21.89 31.35
CA TYR A 337 3.14 -20.92 32.07
C TYR A 337 4.16 -21.62 32.95
N ASP A 338 3.68 -22.50 33.83
CA ASP A 338 4.51 -23.23 34.79
C ASP A 338 5.56 -24.08 34.05
N LEU A 339 5.15 -24.80 32.99
CA LEU A 339 6.04 -25.60 32.17
C LEU A 339 7.17 -24.77 31.50
N LEU A 340 6.87 -23.58 30.97
CA LEU A 340 7.88 -22.71 30.37
C LEU A 340 8.82 -22.13 31.43
N THR A 341 8.28 -21.69 32.58
CA THR A 341 9.10 -21.12 33.67
C THR A 341 10.00 -22.14 34.34
N ASP A 342 9.52 -23.38 34.53
CA ASP A 342 10.31 -24.49 35.07
C ASP A 342 11.49 -24.85 34.17
N ASN A 343 11.37 -24.55 32.87
CA ASN A 343 12.43 -24.73 31.88
C ASN A 343 13.25 -23.45 31.60
N ASN A 344 13.20 -22.47 32.52
CA ASN A 344 13.94 -21.19 32.46
C ASN A 344 13.57 -20.27 31.28
N PHE A 345 12.38 -20.42 30.70
CA PHE A 345 11.88 -19.47 29.70
C PHE A 345 11.09 -18.35 30.39
N LYS A 346 11.35 -17.11 29.98
CA LYS A 346 10.52 -15.97 30.39
C LYS A 346 9.23 -15.99 29.56
N ALA A 347 8.08 -16.07 30.24
CA ALA A 347 6.77 -16.02 29.61
C ALA A 347 5.84 -15.09 30.40
N HIS A 348 4.86 -14.51 29.71
CA HIS A 348 3.84 -13.62 30.27
C HIS A 348 2.49 -14.34 30.34
N ARG A 349 1.67 -14.06 31.35
CA ARG A 349 0.30 -14.61 31.41
C ARG A 349 -0.64 -13.71 30.62
N SER A 350 -1.50 -14.30 29.79
CA SER A 350 -2.53 -13.56 29.06
C SER A 350 -3.53 -12.83 29.99
N GLN A 351 -3.86 -13.44 31.14
CA GLN A 351 -4.70 -12.85 32.18
C GLN A 351 -3.85 -12.50 33.42
N GLY A 352 -3.77 -11.21 33.76
CA GLY A 352 -3.26 -10.76 35.06
C GLY A 352 -2.15 -9.70 35.03
N GLU A 353 -1.46 -9.52 33.91
CA GLU A 353 -0.48 -8.45 33.78
C GLU A 353 -1.15 -7.14 33.35
N LYS A 354 -1.05 -6.12 34.20
CA LYS A 354 -1.64 -4.80 33.92
C LYS A 354 -0.99 -4.06 32.75
N SER A 355 0.22 -4.47 32.36
CA SER A 355 1.09 -3.69 31.47
C SER A 355 0.86 -3.94 29.96
N ILE A 356 0.38 -5.13 29.56
CA ILE A 356 0.14 -5.46 28.14
C ILE A 356 -1.11 -6.32 27.94
N SER A 357 -1.88 -6.00 26.91
CA SER A 357 -2.99 -6.83 26.44
C SER A 357 -2.71 -7.37 25.06
N VAL A 358 -2.75 -8.70 24.95
CA VAL A 358 -2.58 -9.40 23.68
C VAL A 358 -3.95 -9.68 23.09
N LEU A 359 -4.18 -9.20 21.87
CA LEU A 359 -5.45 -9.33 21.18
C LEU A 359 -5.27 -10.12 19.86
N PRO A 360 -6.34 -10.72 19.31
CA PRO A 360 -6.29 -11.36 17.99
C PRO A 360 -6.06 -10.35 16.87
N ALA A 361 -5.44 -10.78 15.76
CA ALA A 361 -5.11 -9.93 14.62
C ALA A 361 -6.34 -9.20 14.03
N TYR A 362 -7.48 -9.90 13.90
CA TYR A 362 -8.69 -9.30 13.34
C TYR A 362 -9.19 -8.11 14.15
N PHE A 363 -8.92 -8.07 15.46
CA PHE A 363 -9.42 -6.99 16.32
C PHE A 363 -8.73 -5.67 16.03
N LEU A 364 -7.49 -5.73 15.51
CA LEU A 364 -6.80 -4.53 15.02
C LEU A 364 -7.54 -3.91 13.83
N ASN A 365 -8.29 -4.69 13.04
CA ASN A 365 -9.14 -4.13 11.98
C ASN A 365 -10.30 -3.36 12.56
N ASP A 366 -11.03 -3.94 13.50
CA ASP A 366 -12.15 -3.28 14.16
C ASP A 366 -11.74 -1.92 14.75
N ILE A 367 -10.51 -1.85 15.27
CA ILE A 367 -9.89 -0.61 15.76
C ILE A 367 -9.72 0.41 14.62
N TYR A 368 -9.10 0.02 13.51
CA TYR A 368 -8.84 0.91 12.39
C TYR A 368 -10.08 1.24 11.55
N GLU A 369 -11.15 0.44 11.59
CA GLU A 369 -12.45 0.77 10.98
C GLU A 369 -13.03 2.07 11.55
N LYS A 370 -12.73 2.39 12.82
CA LYS A 370 -13.17 3.63 13.46
C LYS A 370 -12.40 4.87 13.02
N VAL A 371 -11.24 4.68 12.43
CA VAL A 371 -10.43 5.79 11.92
C VAL A 371 -11.10 6.35 10.67
N GLY A 372 -11.24 7.68 10.61
CA GLY A 372 -11.89 8.37 9.48
C GLY A 372 -13.43 8.34 9.48
N GLU A 373 -14.08 7.74 10.47
CA GLU A 373 -15.55 7.80 10.62
C GLU A 373 -15.98 9.27 10.86
N CYS A 374 -16.88 9.80 10.04
CA CYS A 374 -17.41 11.16 10.18
C CYS A 374 -18.88 11.22 9.77
N SER A 375 -19.78 11.27 10.76
CA SER A 375 -21.23 11.31 10.53
C SER A 375 -21.70 12.56 9.77
N LYS A 376 -21.02 13.71 9.97
CA LYS A 376 -21.34 14.97 9.31
C LYS A 376 -21.07 14.92 7.80
N LEU A 377 -20.03 14.20 7.38
CA LEU A 377 -19.67 14.01 5.97
C LEU A 377 -20.20 12.69 5.39
N GLY A 378 -20.87 11.85 6.19
CA GLY A 378 -21.35 10.54 5.76
C GLY A 378 -20.25 9.51 5.51
N LEU A 379 -19.07 9.68 6.11
CA LEU A 379 -17.91 8.80 5.92
C LEU A 379 -17.92 7.68 6.95
N SER A 380 -17.73 6.44 6.49
CA SER A 380 -17.74 5.23 7.32
C SER A 380 -16.39 4.84 7.92
N GLY A 381 -15.29 5.47 7.47
CA GLY A 381 -13.94 5.10 7.88
C GLY A 381 -13.33 4.00 7.02
N ARG A 382 -12.36 3.26 7.57
CA ARG A 382 -11.61 2.23 6.84
C ARG A 382 -12.49 1.02 6.49
N PRO A 383 -12.50 0.52 5.24
CA PRO A 383 -13.11 -0.76 4.90
C PRO A 383 -12.43 -1.93 5.62
N THR A 384 -13.19 -2.99 5.90
CA THR A 384 -12.63 -4.23 6.47
C THR A 384 -11.63 -4.86 5.50
N CYS A 385 -10.37 -4.98 5.91
CA CYS A 385 -9.27 -5.53 5.11
C CYS A 385 -8.34 -6.34 6.01
N ASP A 386 -7.70 -7.41 5.52
CA ASP A 386 -6.80 -8.20 6.36
C ASP A 386 -5.56 -7.41 6.81
N ILE A 387 -5.12 -7.65 8.05
CA ILE A 387 -3.91 -7.00 8.59
C ILE A 387 -2.72 -7.92 8.47
N GLY A 388 -1.67 -7.44 7.82
CA GLY A 388 -0.46 -8.22 7.63
C GLY A 388 0.43 -8.33 8.86
N THR A 389 1.54 -9.03 8.65
CA THR A 389 2.50 -9.37 9.69
C THR A 389 3.27 -8.16 10.18
N VAL A 390 3.46 -7.13 9.35
CA VAL A 390 4.20 -5.93 9.77
C VAL A 390 3.39 -5.20 10.83
N ALA A 391 2.11 -4.93 10.58
CA ALA A 391 1.22 -4.28 11.54
C ALA A 391 1.01 -5.10 12.82
N THR A 392 0.94 -6.45 12.76
CA THR A 392 0.85 -7.27 13.99
C THR A 392 2.16 -7.37 14.77
N SER A 393 3.30 -7.02 14.15
CA SER A 393 4.62 -6.99 14.80
C SER A 393 4.99 -5.64 15.41
N ILE A 394 4.06 -4.68 15.40
CA ILE A 394 4.17 -3.37 16.08
C ILE A 394 3.50 -3.45 17.44
N LEU A 395 4.07 -2.77 18.44
CA LEU A 395 3.40 -2.56 19.73
C LEU A 395 2.57 -1.28 19.66
N TYR A 396 1.37 -1.32 20.22
CA TYR A 396 0.48 -0.16 20.25
C TYR A 396 0.32 0.33 21.68
N ARG A 397 0.22 1.64 21.88
CA ARG A 397 0.02 2.23 23.21
C ARG A 397 -1.20 3.14 23.23
N THR A 398 -1.99 3.01 24.29
CA THR A 398 -3.07 3.95 24.61
C THR A 398 -2.92 4.37 26.05
N GLN A 399 -2.67 5.66 26.30
CA GLN A 399 -2.43 6.22 27.64
C GLN A 399 -1.34 5.40 28.38
N ASP A 400 -1.74 4.57 29.36
CA ASP A 400 -0.81 3.79 30.20
C ASP A 400 -0.75 2.29 29.86
N LYS A 401 -1.40 1.85 28.77
CA LYS A 401 -1.54 0.43 28.44
C LYS A 401 -0.97 0.08 27.08
N PHE A 402 -0.19 -0.99 27.02
CA PHE A 402 0.31 -1.55 25.77
C PHE A 402 -0.64 -2.62 25.22
N TYR A 403 -0.73 -2.67 23.90
CA TYR A 403 -1.45 -3.65 23.14
C TYR A 403 -0.50 -4.30 22.15
N ALA A 404 -0.60 -5.61 22.03
CA ALA A 404 0.10 -6.38 21.01
C ALA A 404 -0.87 -7.34 20.37
N PHE A 405 -0.57 -7.77 19.15
CA PHE A 405 -1.47 -8.57 18.35
C PHE A 405 -0.83 -9.91 18.04
N ASN A 406 -1.63 -10.98 18.15
CA ASN A 406 -1.19 -12.28 17.69
C ASN A 406 -0.97 -12.23 16.17
N PRO A 407 0.09 -12.84 15.64
CA PRO A 407 0.22 -13.08 14.22
C PRO A 407 -0.98 -13.85 13.69
N GLN A 408 -1.39 -13.56 12.44
CA GLN A 408 -2.57 -14.21 11.85
C GLN A 408 -2.47 -15.74 11.84
N PHE A 409 -1.29 -16.31 11.60
CA PHE A 409 -1.10 -17.77 11.58
C PHE A 409 -1.30 -18.44 12.95
N MET A 410 -1.28 -17.68 14.06
CA MET A 410 -1.59 -18.15 15.41
C MET A 410 -3.07 -18.01 15.76
N ASP A 411 -3.87 -17.37 14.91
CA ASP A 411 -5.29 -17.12 15.17
C ASP A 411 -6.15 -18.37 14.90
N THR A 412 -6.41 -19.11 15.97
CA THR A 412 -7.26 -20.32 15.96
C THR A 412 -8.71 -20.05 15.52
N SER A 413 -9.16 -18.80 15.49
CA SER A 413 -10.53 -18.45 15.09
C SER A 413 -10.74 -18.45 13.58
N HIS A 414 -9.67 -18.36 12.78
CA HIS A 414 -9.74 -18.34 11.31
C HIS A 414 -9.01 -19.52 10.66
N PHE A 415 -8.03 -20.14 11.32
CA PHE A 415 -7.24 -21.21 10.73
C PHE A 415 -7.25 -22.50 11.55
N TYR A 416 -7.69 -23.60 10.92
CA TYR A 416 -7.50 -24.96 11.44
C TYR A 416 -6.03 -25.43 11.37
N PHE A 417 -5.15 -24.63 10.77
CA PHE A 417 -3.73 -24.99 10.57
C PHE A 417 -2.91 -25.02 11.87
N THR A 418 -3.41 -24.43 12.97
CA THR A 418 -2.73 -24.50 14.28
C THR A 418 -2.62 -25.92 14.84
N PHE A 419 -3.33 -26.91 14.27
CA PHE A 419 -3.22 -28.31 14.66
C PHE A 419 -2.04 -29.04 14.02
N ASP A 420 -1.43 -28.48 12.98
CA ASP A 420 -0.17 -28.99 12.42
C ASP A 420 1.00 -28.14 12.94
N HIS A 421 1.71 -28.68 13.92
CA HIS A 421 2.79 -27.98 14.59
C HIS A 421 4.01 -27.74 13.67
N GLN A 422 4.21 -28.57 12.63
CA GLN A 422 5.29 -28.36 11.65
C GLN A 422 4.95 -27.22 10.70
N LEU A 423 3.71 -27.20 10.19
CA LEU A 423 3.22 -26.11 9.36
C LEU A 423 3.24 -24.78 10.13
N LEU A 424 2.97 -24.78 11.44
CA LEU A 424 3.09 -23.60 12.28
C LEU A 424 4.53 -23.06 12.33
N GLU A 425 5.52 -23.93 12.50
CA GLU A 425 6.95 -23.57 12.48
C GLU A 425 7.37 -23.02 11.10
N ASP A 426 6.87 -23.63 10.01
CA ASP A 426 7.12 -23.19 8.64
C ASP A 426 6.48 -21.82 8.34
N ASN A 427 5.24 -21.58 8.78
CA ASN A 427 4.58 -20.29 8.65
C ASN A 427 5.34 -19.20 9.42
N PHE A 428 5.73 -19.46 10.67
CA PHE A 428 6.57 -18.54 11.44
C PHE A 428 7.88 -18.22 10.72
N ARG A 429 8.52 -19.22 10.10
CA ARG A 429 9.74 -19.02 9.31
C ARG A 429 9.48 -18.09 8.12
N ASN A 430 8.38 -18.27 7.40
CA ASN A 430 8.01 -17.42 6.26
C ASN A 430 7.78 -15.96 6.71
N GLU A 431 7.05 -15.76 7.81
CA GLU A 431 6.79 -14.42 8.36
C GLU A 431 8.07 -13.72 8.83
N MET A 432 8.98 -14.46 9.45
CA MET A 432 10.28 -13.94 9.87
C MET A 432 11.13 -13.48 8.68
N ASN A 433 11.14 -14.26 7.59
CA ASN A 433 11.83 -13.87 6.35
C ASN A 433 11.17 -12.63 5.72
N TYR A 434 9.84 -12.57 5.74
CA TYR A 434 9.08 -11.43 5.25
C TYR A 434 9.43 -10.16 6.02
N LEU A 435 9.41 -10.20 7.36
CA LEU A 435 9.81 -9.07 8.21
C LEU A 435 11.28 -8.67 7.97
N ARG A 436 12.20 -9.64 7.88
CA ARG A 436 13.62 -9.35 7.62
C ARG A 436 13.82 -8.55 6.33
N THR A 437 13.02 -8.84 5.31
CA THR A 437 13.15 -8.21 3.99
C THR A 437 12.46 -6.85 3.95
N ASN A 438 11.33 -6.72 4.63
CA ASN A 438 10.41 -5.60 4.44
C ASN A 438 10.32 -4.62 5.61
N TRP A 439 10.93 -4.91 6.76
CA TRP A 439 10.87 -4.03 7.92
C TRP A 439 11.72 -2.77 7.72
N LYS A 440 11.03 -1.65 7.53
CA LYS A 440 11.65 -0.32 7.33
C LYS A 440 11.26 0.70 8.40
N LEU A 441 10.55 0.27 9.44
CA LEU A 441 10.08 1.11 10.54
C LEU A 441 11.17 1.36 11.57
N GLU A 442 11.04 2.44 12.32
CA GLU A 442 11.93 2.72 13.46
C GLU A 442 11.61 1.76 14.62
N GLY A 443 12.66 1.24 15.24
CA GLY A 443 12.54 0.18 16.25
C GLY A 443 12.49 -1.23 15.64
N ARG A 444 12.47 -2.23 16.52
CA ARG A 444 12.54 -3.65 16.17
C ARG A 444 11.15 -4.27 16.12
N PRO A 445 10.91 -5.24 15.22
CA PRO A 445 9.66 -5.98 15.19
C PRO A 445 9.52 -6.86 16.43
N THR A 446 8.35 -6.84 17.04
CA THR A 446 8.02 -7.63 18.23
C THR A 446 6.87 -8.60 17.91
N ILE A 447 7.20 -9.89 17.82
CA ILE A 447 6.23 -10.96 17.56
C ILE A 447 5.75 -11.55 18.88
N VAL A 448 4.43 -11.67 19.03
CA VAL A 448 3.82 -12.36 20.17
C VAL A 448 3.45 -13.79 19.80
N LEU A 449 4.00 -14.77 20.53
CA LEU A 449 3.63 -16.17 20.41
C LEU A 449 2.73 -16.57 21.57
N SER A 450 1.44 -16.71 21.28
CA SER A 450 0.45 -17.23 22.22
C SER A 450 0.55 -18.75 22.35
N ILE A 451 1.13 -19.24 23.44
CA ILE A 451 1.38 -20.67 23.71
C ILE A 451 0.32 -21.22 24.67
N SER A 452 -0.15 -22.43 24.40
CA SER A 452 -1.03 -23.19 25.30
C SER A 452 -0.44 -24.56 25.62
N SER A 453 -0.93 -25.16 26.71
CA SER A 453 -0.66 -26.54 27.13
C SER A 453 -0.85 -27.55 26.00
N ARG A 454 -1.84 -27.31 25.13
CA ARG A 454 -2.14 -28.15 23.95
C ARG A 454 -1.07 -28.04 22.87
N LEU A 455 -0.61 -26.82 22.55
CA LEU A 455 0.46 -26.61 21.58
C LEU A 455 1.77 -27.25 22.05
N LEU A 456 2.07 -27.15 23.35
CA LEU A 456 3.23 -27.80 23.97
C LEU A 456 3.04 -29.31 24.17
N GLN A 457 1.82 -29.85 24.01
CA GLN A 457 1.50 -31.24 24.37
C GLN A 457 1.94 -31.60 25.81
N ASN A 458 1.91 -30.62 26.72
CA ASN A 458 2.45 -30.69 28.08
C ASN A 458 3.91 -31.18 28.18
N ASN A 459 4.70 -31.01 27.12
CA ASN A 459 6.08 -31.50 27.06
C ASN A 459 6.99 -30.55 26.26
N MET A 460 8.12 -30.15 26.84
CA MET A 460 9.13 -29.32 26.17
C MET A 460 9.91 -30.04 25.05
N ASP A 461 9.73 -31.35 24.89
CA ASP A 461 10.27 -32.12 23.78
C ASP A 461 9.31 -32.23 22.59
N SER A 462 8.11 -31.65 22.70
CA SER A 462 7.19 -31.47 21.56
C SER A 462 7.81 -30.60 20.47
N VAL A 463 7.21 -30.62 19.27
CA VAL A 463 7.64 -29.79 18.13
C VAL A 463 7.74 -28.31 18.52
N ILE A 464 6.72 -27.78 19.22
CA ILE A 464 6.70 -26.38 19.68
C ILE A 464 7.70 -26.14 20.80
N GLY A 465 7.88 -27.09 21.74
CA GLY A 465 8.89 -26.97 22.79
C GLY A 465 10.32 -26.92 22.22
N GLN A 466 10.62 -27.77 21.23
CA GLN A 466 11.89 -27.74 20.51
C GLN A 466 12.06 -26.45 19.71
N PHE A 467 11.00 -25.98 19.06
CA PHE A 467 10.99 -24.69 18.37
C PHE A 467 11.33 -23.52 19.32
N ILE A 468 10.71 -23.44 20.50
CA ILE A 468 11.04 -22.42 21.51
C ILE A 468 12.50 -22.53 21.97
N LYS A 469 13.00 -23.76 22.20
CA LYS A 469 14.43 -24.01 22.49
C LYS A 469 15.35 -23.54 21.36
N LYS A 470 14.96 -23.68 20.08
CA LYS A 470 15.73 -23.15 18.94
C LYS A 470 15.76 -21.62 18.98
N LEU A 471 14.62 -20.97 19.23
CA LEU A 471 14.54 -19.51 19.30
C LEU A 471 15.45 -18.92 20.39
N SER A 472 15.59 -19.61 21.55
CA SER A 472 16.44 -19.13 22.65
C SER A 472 17.95 -19.19 22.38
N THR A 473 18.38 -19.86 21.30
CA THR A 473 19.79 -19.83 20.86
C THR A 473 20.23 -18.46 20.31
N GLY A 474 19.27 -17.56 20.07
CA GLY A 474 19.52 -16.21 19.57
C GLY A 474 19.57 -16.09 18.05
N HIS A 475 19.49 -17.21 17.33
CA HIS A 475 19.40 -17.24 15.87
C HIS A 475 18.38 -18.28 15.41
N TYR A 476 17.57 -17.92 14.41
CA TYR A 476 16.61 -18.81 13.79
C TYR A 476 16.71 -18.68 12.28
N TYR A 477 17.15 -19.74 11.58
CA TYR A 477 17.37 -19.76 10.13
C TYR A 477 18.19 -18.56 9.60
N GLY A 478 19.25 -18.18 10.32
CA GLY A 478 20.12 -17.06 9.94
C GLY A 478 19.53 -15.67 10.22
N ILE A 479 18.42 -15.59 10.95
CA ILE A 479 17.82 -14.35 11.46
C ILE A 479 18.14 -14.23 12.94
N ARG A 480 18.59 -13.05 13.38
CA ARG A 480 18.83 -12.78 14.80
C ARG A 480 17.50 -12.65 15.54
N VAL A 481 17.38 -13.38 16.64
CA VAL A 481 16.18 -13.43 17.47
C VAL A 481 16.55 -13.13 18.91
N LYS A 482 15.66 -12.44 19.62
CA LYS A 482 15.79 -12.24 21.06
C LYS A 482 14.48 -12.62 21.75
N LEU A 483 14.52 -13.61 22.64
CA LEU A 483 13.44 -13.84 23.61
C LEU A 483 13.65 -12.96 24.83
N GLY A 484 12.56 -12.46 25.39
CA GLY A 484 12.59 -11.58 26.54
C GLY A 484 11.19 -11.22 27.00
N THR A 485 11.12 -10.34 27.99
CA THR A 485 9.85 -9.78 28.45
C THR A 485 9.53 -8.48 27.74
N LEU A 486 8.31 -7.99 27.88
CA LEU A 486 7.93 -6.66 27.38
C LEU A 486 8.88 -5.57 27.89
N THR A 487 9.19 -5.58 29.19
CA THR A 487 10.10 -4.61 29.81
C THR A 487 11.49 -4.64 29.22
N ASP A 488 11.97 -5.81 28.75
CA ASP A 488 13.27 -5.94 28.09
C ASP A 488 13.28 -5.27 26.70
N PHE A 489 12.10 -5.08 26.09
CA PHE A 489 11.93 -4.67 24.69
C PHE A 489 11.38 -3.27 24.48
N LEU A 490 10.63 -2.69 25.43
CA LEU A 490 9.98 -1.37 25.28
C LEU A 490 10.88 -0.26 24.73
N SER A 491 12.16 -0.21 25.11
CA SER A 491 13.10 0.82 24.64
C SER A 491 13.63 0.62 23.22
N THR A 492 13.34 -0.53 22.61
CA THR A 492 13.89 -0.93 21.29
C THR A 492 12.83 -1.41 20.32
N SER A 493 11.61 -1.70 20.77
CA SER A 493 10.47 -2.06 19.92
C SER A 493 9.98 -0.87 19.11
N CYS A 494 9.37 -1.16 17.95
CA CYS A 494 8.54 -0.18 17.26
C CYS A 494 7.21 -0.02 18.01
N ILE A 495 6.89 1.22 18.39
CA ILE A 495 5.68 1.56 19.15
C ILE A 495 4.90 2.65 18.42
N THR A 496 3.60 2.41 18.22
CA THR A 496 2.65 3.39 17.66
C THR A 496 1.66 3.83 18.72
N GLU A 497 1.40 5.13 18.81
CA GLU A 497 0.43 5.70 19.74
C GLU A 497 -0.97 5.73 19.14
N TRP A 498 -1.96 5.33 19.94
CA TRP A 498 -3.38 5.48 19.64
C TRP A 498 -3.99 6.52 20.55
N ASP A 499 -3.98 7.75 20.06
CA ASP A 499 -4.63 8.86 20.75
C ASP A 499 -6.09 9.06 20.33
N PHE A 500 -6.48 8.49 19.18
CA PHE A 500 -7.86 8.55 18.68
C PHE A 500 -8.83 7.61 19.42
N MET A 501 -8.32 6.70 20.26
CA MET A 501 -9.14 5.81 21.08
C MET A 501 -8.64 5.72 22.51
N SER A 502 -9.58 5.53 23.44
CA SER A 502 -9.29 5.25 24.85
C SER A 502 -9.28 3.74 25.14
N SER A 503 -8.56 3.36 26.20
CA SER A 503 -8.53 1.97 26.69
C SER A 503 -9.92 1.44 27.07
N LEU A 504 -10.81 2.33 27.52
CA LEU A 504 -12.21 2.03 27.81
C LEU A 504 -13.00 1.69 26.55
N GLN A 505 -12.84 2.45 25.47
CA GLN A 505 -13.50 2.15 24.18
C GLN A 505 -13.03 0.81 23.63
N ILE A 506 -11.73 0.52 23.68
CA ILE A 506 -11.18 -0.78 23.28
C ILE A 506 -11.81 -1.92 24.09
N SER A 507 -11.94 -1.73 25.41
CA SER A 507 -12.54 -2.73 26.30
C SER A 507 -14.06 -2.91 26.06
N GLN A 508 -14.78 -1.84 25.72
CA GLN A 508 -16.18 -1.90 25.31
C GLN A 508 -16.36 -2.64 23.99
N MET A 509 -15.49 -2.40 23.01
CA MET A 509 -15.48 -3.11 21.73
C MET A 509 -15.26 -4.62 21.93
N LEU A 510 -14.26 -4.98 22.75
CA LEU A 510 -14.00 -6.38 23.12
C LEU A 510 -15.21 -7.02 23.81
N GLY A 511 -15.85 -6.32 24.75
CA GLY A 511 -17.06 -6.79 25.44
C GLY A 511 -18.23 -7.03 24.48
N ASN A 512 -18.46 -6.11 23.54
CA ASN A 512 -19.50 -6.23 22.52
C ASN A 512 -19.25 -7.42 21.59
N MET A 513 -18.00 -7.61 21.15
CA MET A 513 -17.59 -8.77 20.36
C MET A 513 -17.82 -10.08 21.10
N CYS A 514 -17.40 -10.18 22.37
CA CYS A 514 -17.62 -11.36 23.20
C CYS A 514 -19.12 -11.70 23.30
N MET A 515 -19.98 -10.69 23.48
CA MET A 515 -21.43 -10.89 23.46
C MET A 515 -21.98 -11.35 22.11
N ILE A 516 -21.45 -10.84 20.99
CA ILE A 516 -21.85 -11.26 19.63
C ILE A 516 -21.46 -12.72 19.39
N VAL A 517 -20.21 -13.09 19.70
CA VAL A 517 -19.72 -14.46 19.56
C VAL A 517 -20.50 -15.42 20.46
N GLN A 518 -20.81 -15.03 21.70
CA GLN A 518 -21.67 -15.82 22.58
C GLN A 518 -23.10 -15.98 22.03
N LYS A 519 -23.69 -14.93 21.45
CA LYS A 519 -25.01 -14.99 20.81
C LYS A 519 -25.01 -15.86 19.56
N MET A 520 -23.98 -15.78 18.71
CA MET A 520 -23.81 -16.64 17.54
C MET A 520 -23.61 -18.10 17.95
N SER A 521 -22.75 -18.36 18.93
CA SER A 521 -22.53 -19.69 19.50
C SER A 521 -23.83 -20.29 20.07
N ARG A 522 -24.62 -19.50 20.83
CA ARG A 522 -25.96 -19.91 21.31
C ARG A 522 -26.95 -20.20 20.19
N ARG A 523 -26.96 -19.39 19.11
CA ARG A 523 -27.82 -19.63 17.94
C ARG A 523 -27.41 -20.91 17.20
N LEU A 524 -26.12 -21.09 16.93
CA LEU A 524 -25.59 -22.28 16.28
C LEU A 524 -25.85 -23.54 17.11
N SER A 525 -25.57 -23.52 18.41
CA SER A 525 -25.88 -24.64 19.31
C SER A 525 -27.39 -24.95 19.38
N SER A 526 -28.27 -23.95 19.29
CA SER A 526 -29.72 -24.18 19.16
C SER A 526 -30.13 -24.80 17.82
N VAL A 527 -29.46 -24.45 16.71
CA VAL A 527 -29.66 -25.06 15.39
C VAL A 527 -29.17 -26.50 15.39
N PHE A 528 -28.01 -26.75 16.00
CA PHE A 528 -27.44 -28.09 16.17
C PHE A 528 -28.33 -28.96 17.07
N GLN A 529 -28.84 -28.47 18.20
CA GLN A 529 -29.82 -29.18 19.04
C GLN A 529 -31.12 -29.50 18.30
N ARG A 530 -31.58 -28.61 17.42
CA ARG A 530 -32.76 -28.88 16.56
C ARG A 530 -32.48 -29.95 15.51
N SER A 531 -31.26 -30.01 14.97
CA SER A 531 -30.86 -31.09 14.05
C SER A 531 -30.69 -32.45 14.74
N THR A 532 -30.14 -32.50 15.96
CA THR A 532 -30.04 -33.75 16.74
C THR A 532 -31.42 -34.25 17.15
N ASN A 533 -32.33 -33.37 17.60
CA ASN A 533 -33.71 -33.77 17.94
C ASN A 533 -34.52 -34.24 16.71
N ARG A 534 -34.20 -33.76 15.50
CA ARG A 534 -34.80 -34.27 14.25
C ARG A 534 -34.27 -35.66 13.88
N LEU A 535 -33.01 -35.95 14.18
CA LEU A 535 -32.38 -37.25 13.96
C LEU A 535 -32.81 -38.30 15.00
N ASP A 536 -33.14 -37.89 16.22
CA ASP A 536 -33.65 -38.78 17.27
C ASP A 536 -35.08 -39.27 17.00
N ASN A 537 -35.86 -38.54 16.20
CA ASN A 537 -37.23 -38.90 15.82
C ASN A 537 -37.34 -39.78 14.55
N GLN A 538 -36.23 -40.11 13.89
CA GLN A 538 -36.22 -41.04 12.76
C GLN A 538 -35.53 -42.37 13.15
N ASN A 539 -36.30 -43.45 13.13
CA ASN A 539 -35.92 -44.76 13.66
C ASN A 539 -34.80 -45.48 12.87
N SER A 540 -33.88 -46.05 13.66
CA SER A 540 -33.18 -47.34 13.51
C SER A 540 -32.72 -47.82 12.13
N CYS A 541 -31.68 -47.21 11.58
CA CYS A 541 -30.63 -47.90 10.83
C CYS A 541 -29.34 -47.07 10.96
N ASP A 542 -28.17 -47.70 10.97
CA ASP A 542 -26.83 -47.08 11.09
C ASP A 542 -26.35 -46.70 12.51
N ARG A 543 -26.11 -47.71 13.36
CA ARG A 543 -25.37 -47.56 14.64
C ARG A 543 -23.91 -47.08 14.45
N GLU A 544 -23.26 -47.39 13.33
CA GLU A 544 -21.86 -46.98 13.07
C GLU A 544 -21.71 -45.54 12.55
N LYS A 545 -22.72 -45.00 11.86
CA LYS A 545 -22.73 -43.57 11.51
C LYS A 545 -23.07 -42.71 12.73
N ARG A 546 -23.92 -43.20 13.65
CA ARG A 546 -24.21 -42.54 14.93
C ARG A 546 -22.96 -42.33 15.78
N THR A 547 -22.08 -43.32 15.93
CA THR A 547 -20.87 -43.18 16.76
C THR A 547 -19.82 -42.22 16.17
N LYS A 548 -19.68 -42.17 14.84
CA LYS A 548 -18.81 -41.19 14.16
C LYS A 548 -19.39 -39.77 14.15
N PHE A 549 -20.71 -39.63 14.01
CA PHE A 549 -21.36 -38.32 14.02
C PHE A 549 -21.49 -37.77 15.44
N ASP A 550 -21.78 -38.61 16.45
CA ASP A 550 -21.78 -38.23 17.87
C ASP A 550 -20.38 -37.87 18.38
N SER A 551 -19.32 -38.50 17.87
CA SER A 551 -17.95 -38.12 18.24
C SER A 551 -17.56 -36.75 17.64
N GLN A 552 -17.96 -36.47 16.40
CA GLN A 552 -17.80 -35.15 15.77
C GLN A 552 -18.69 -34.07 16.41
N LEU A 553 -19.91 -34.41 16.83
CA LEU A 553 -20.82 -33.53 17.57
C LEU A 553 -20.33 -33.23 18.97
N ARG A 554 -19.77 -34.22 19.68
CA ARG A 554 -19.13 -34.00 20.99
C ARG A 554 -17.89 -33.15 20.84
N GLN A 555 -17.06 -33.37 19.82
CA GLN A 555 -15.92 -32.50 19.52
C GLN A 555 -16.37 -31.05 19.24
N SER A 556 -17.41 -30.85 18.44
CA SER A 556 -17.91 -29.52 18.06
C SER A 556 -18.61 -28.78 19.22
N SER A 557 -19.40 -29.49 20.03
CA SER A 557 -20.03 -28.95 21.24
C SER A 557 -19.00 -28.59 22.32
N HIS A 558 -17.96 -29.42 22.47
CA HIS A 558 -16.86 -29.16 23.39
C HIS A 558 -15.98 -27.99 22.93
N LEU A 559 -15.87 -27.77 21.60
CA LEU A 559 -15.22 -26.61 20.98
C LEU A 559 -15.99 -25.32 21.25
N MET A 560 -17.32 -25.34 21.08
CA MET A 560 -18.20 -24.17 21.23
C MET A 560 -18.33 -23.69 22.68
N THR A 561 -18.37 -24.62 23.64
CA THR A 561 -18.39 -24.30 25.07
C THR A 561 -17.04 -23.74 25.55
N ARG A 562 -15.96 -24.00 24.81
CA ARG A 562 -14.60 -23.54 25.13
C ARG A 562 -14.21 -22.25 24.43
N LEU A 563 -14.75 -21.98 23.22
CA LEU A 563 -14.69 -20.66 22.59
C LEU A 563 -15.33 -19.58 23.47
N SER A 564 -16.41 -19.90 24.20
CA SER A 564 -16.98 -18.98 25.20
C SER A 564 -16.11 -18.79 26.45
N ALA A 565 -15.22 -19.73 26.77
CA ALA A 565 -14.35 -19.68 27.95
C ALA A 565 -12.95 -19.10 27.67
N SER A 566 -12.52 -19.10 26.40
CA SER A 566 -11.28 -18.44 25.96
C SER A 566 -11.45 -16.95 25.64
N ILE A 567 -12.71 -16.47 25.58
CA ILE A 567 -13.08 -15.07 25.26
C ILE A 567 -13.68 -14.36 26.51
N SER A 568 -13.91 -15.08 27.61
CA SER A 568 -14.23 -14.54 28.94
C SER A 568 -13.00 -14.49 29.82
#